data_AF-A0A7S0CQK3-F1
#
_entry.id   AF-A0A7S0CQK3-F1
#
_cell.length_a   1.000
_cell.length_b   1.000
_cell.length_c   1.000
_cell.angle_alpha   90.00
_cell.angle_beta   90.00
_cell.angle_gamma   90.00
#
_symmetry.space_group_name_H-M   'P 1'
#
loop_
_entity.id
_entity.type
_entity.pdbx_description
1 polymer ?
#
loop_
_entity_poly.entity_id
_entity_poly.type
_entity_poly.pdbx_seq_one_letter_code
_entity_poly.pdbx_strand_id
1 'polypeptide(L)'
;GDEDGDGDDAFGDDGIRDVGDANSPPPLPSRVLTFSKVGTGMSARVMERLRTRLGPHMLPATRGARRGAPLAYATTGAAGETPDVWIDSPENSVVLTVKADVRLVKTATFASDFSLRFPRVTGVRWDKPWHECLSDAELERRAREDGGIAVARGDGDGEVNFRFGSKRKNQPTRDERDERDERRDAQKSLPAHLARADVRHVAKRDDALKTLDVFFITAGAGFGADESKRAAALKLELAGLLQSRGGTHSEARHFGNTHVVATKEASTSVRFEAATRLSSGGVDVLTPEWLRACVEAGRVIPPRPKHRLFLSQSTVDASQGRLDVFGDAHDEDVDAEDVLALLESDRVARAAAAAAARRE
;
A
#
# COMPACT_ATOMS: atom_id res chain seq x y z
N GLY A 1 -66.65 45.52 -18.65
CA GLY A 1 -66.29 45.25 -17.25
C GLY A 1 -66.13 43.77 -17.18
N ASP A 2 -64.92 43.37 -17.56
CA ASP A 2 -64.29 42.06 -17.60
C ASP A 2 -64.94 40.99 -18.52
N GLU A 3 -64.14 40.72 -19.55
CA GLU A 3 -64.32 39.90 -20.75
C GLU A 3 -63.92 38.44 -20.50
N ASP A 4 -64.57 37.53 -21.25
CA ASP A 4 -64.08 36.28 -21.87
C ASP A 4 -63.30 35.28 -20.99
N GLY A 5 -63.58 33.97 -20.94
CA GLY A 5 -64.20 33.06 -21.90
C GLY A 5 -63.40 31.74 -21.88
N ASP A 6 -64.09 30.65 -21.57
CA ASP A 6 -63.87 29.23 -21.92
C ASP A 6 -62.48 28.54 -21.86
N GLY A 7 -62.51 27.29 -21.39
CA GLY A 7 -61.58 26.25 -21.89
C GLY A 7 -61.20 25.15 -20.91
N ASP A 8 -62.12 24.20 -20.68
CA ASP A 8 -61.74 22.81 -20.41
C ASP A 8 -60.87 22.29 -21.56
N ASP A 9 -59.82 21.52 -21.26
CA ASP A 9 -59.59 20.20 -21.86
C ASP A 9 -58.25 19.60 -21.44
N ALA A 10 -58.36 18.44 -20.81
CA ALA A 10 -57.27 17.50 -20.62
C ALA A 10 -56.92 16.84 -21.95
N PHE A 11 -55.70 17.08 -22.44
CA PHE A 11 -55.04 16.20 -23.40
C PHE A 11 -53.63 15.88 -22.91
N GLY A 12 -53.39 14.58 -22.70
CA GLY A 12 -52.08 14.04 -22.42
C GLY A 12 -51.14 14.28 -23.60
N ASP A 13 -49.95 14.80 -23.29
CA ASP A 13 -48.79 14.75 -24.17
C ASP A 13 -47.92 13.57 -23.73
N ASP A 14 -48.22 12.43 -24.34
CA ASP A 14 -47.31 11.30 -24.46
C ASP A 14 -46.22 11.66 -25.48
N GLY A 15 -44.99 11.87 -25.00
CA GLY A 15 -43.79 11.91 -25.83
C GLY A 15 -42.73 12.85 -25.26
N ILE A 16 -41.52 12.46 -24.90
CA ILE A 16 -40.68 11.32 -25.24
C ILE A 16 -39.87 11.05 -23.96
N ARG A 17 -40.11 9.91 -23.31
CA ARG A 17 -39.05 9.34 -22.46
C ARG A 17 -38.02 8.83 -23.43
N ASP A 18 -36.91 9.55 -23.53
CA ASP A 18 -35.72 9.11 -24.25
C ASP A 18 -35.30 7.78 -23.63
N VAL A 19 -35.72 6.68 -24.28
CA VAL A 19 -35.30 5.33 -23.93
C VAL A 19 -33.88 5.27 -24.45
N GLY A 20 -32.96 5.77 -23.64
CA GLY A 20 -31.53 5.75 -23.90
C GLY A 20 -31.15 4.36 -24.36
N ASP A 21 -30.71 4.29 -25.62
CA ASP A 21 -30.31 3.07 -26.29
C ASP A 21 -29.33 2.31 -25.38
N ALA A 22 -29.72 1.12 -24.94
CA ALA A 22 -28.99 0.26 -24.00
C ALA A 22 -27.63 -0.22 -24.55
N ASN A 23 -27.23 0.30 -25.72
CA ASN A 23 -25.98 0.04 -26.41
C ASN A 23 -25.13 1.31 -26.62
N SER A 24 -25.52 2.45 -26.05
CA SER A 24 -24.70 3.67 -26.08
C SER A 24 -23.47 3.49 -25.17
N PRO A 25 -22.25 3.81 -25.63
CA PRO A 25 -21.08 3.77 -24.76
C PRO A 25 -21.31 4.70 -23.55
N PRO A 26 -20.83 4.32 -22.36
CA PRO A 26 -21.05 5.12 -21.16
C PRO A 26 -20.58 6.56 -21.38
N PRO A 27 -21.33 7.55 -20.88
CA PRO A 27 -20.99 8.95 -21.09
C PRO A 27 -19.57 9.23 -20.60
N LEU A 28 -18.80 9.95 -21.41
CA LEU A 28 -17.44 10.34 -21.06
C LEU A 28 -17.44 11.16 -19.75
N PRO A 29 -16.40 11.02 -18.91
CA PRO A 29 -16.28 11.82 -17.71
C PRO A 29 -16.33 13.30 -18.06
N SER A 30 -17.00 14.09 -17.23
CA SER A 30 -17.13 15.55 -17.40
C SER A 30 -16.16 16.32 -16.51
N ARG A 31 -15.58 15.67 -15.48
CA ARG A 31 -14.72 16.28 -14.49
C ARG A 31 -13.62 15.31 -14.03
N VAL A 32 -12.51 15.87 -13.58
CA VAL A 32 -11.40 15.16 -12.93
C VAL A 32 -11.28 15.62 -11.49
N LEU A 33 -11.04 14.67 -10.58
CA LEU A 33 -10.76 14.95 -9.18
C LEU A 33 -9.26 15.13 -9.00
N THR A 34 -8.85 16.13 -8.23
CA THR A 34 -7.47 16.19 -7.73
C THR A 34 -7.22 15.00 -6.80
N PHE A 35 -6.05 14.38 -6.92
CA PHE A 35 -5.75 13.12 -6.24
C PHE A 35 -4.45 13.14 -5.43
N SER A 36 -3.33 13.46 -6.08
CA SER A 36 -2.02 13.50 -5.41
C SER A 36 -1.01 14.33 -6.19
N LYS A 37 0.05 14.76 -5.51
CA LYS A 37 1.16 15.51 -6.12
C LYS A 37 2.35 14.58 -6.37
N VAL A 38 2.86 14.58 -7.59
CA VAL A 38 4.05 13.81 -7.98
C VAL A 38 5.04 14.69 -8.72
N GLY A 39 6.33 14.57 -8.39
CA GLY A 39 7.41 15.37 -8.99
C GLY A 39 8.70 14.61 -9.25
N THR A 40 8.70 13.28 -9.17
CA THR A 40 9.89 12.45 -9.36
C THR A 40 9.60 11.28 -10.32
N GLY A 41 10.66 10.68 -10.87
CA GLY A 41 10.56 9.48 -11.72
C GLY A 41 10.54 9.72 -13.24
N MET A 42 10.76 10.96 -13.69
CA MET A 42 10.86 11.29 -15.11
C MET A 42 12.30 11.69 -15.47
N SER A 43 12.77 11.28 -16.65
CA SER A 43 14.06 11.71 -17.18
C SER A 43 14.00 13.15 -17.70
N ALA A 44 15.15 13.83 -17.80
CA ALA A 44 15.23 15.18 -18.35
C ALA A 44 14.60 15.29 -19.75
N ARG A 45 14.84 14.29 -20.61
CA ARG A 45 14.23 14.21 -21.95
C ARG A 45 12.71 14.13 -21.91
N VAL A 46 12.14 13.35 -21.00
CA VAL A 46 10.68 13.24 -20.84
C VAL A 46 10.10 14.55 -20.31
N MET A 47 10.75 15.17 -19.33
CA MET A 47 10.33 16.45 -18.78
C MET A 47 10.33 17.56 -19.84
N GLU A 48 11.35 17.59 -20.71
CA GLU A 48 11.41 18.57 -21.80
C GLU A 48 10.23 18.38 -22.77
N ARG A 49 9.96 17.13 -23.19
CA ARG A 49 8.83 16.82 -24.06
C ARG A 49 7.48 17.24 -23.44
N LEU A 50 7.32 17.06 -22.13
CA LEU A 50 6.13 17.51 -21.40
C LEU A 50 6.02 19.02 -21.39
N ARG A 51 7.11 19.76 -21.18
CA ARG A 51 7.11 21.23 -21.22
C ARG A 51 6.70 21.75 -22.58
N THR A 52 7.25 21.19 -23.67
CA THR A 52 6.89 21.58 -25.03
C THR A 52 5.40 21.32 -25.32
N ARG A 53 4.88 20.16 -24.92
CA ARG A 53 3.48 19.77 -25.20
C ARG A 53 2.47 20.54 -24.35
N LEU A 54 2.74 20.70 -23.05
CA LEU A 54 1.78 21.28 -22.10
C LEU A 54 1.88 22.80 -22.02
N GLY A 55 3.02 23.40 -22.39
CA GLY A 55 3.29 24.83 -22.29
C GLY A 55 2.20 25.73 -22.88
N PRO A 56 1.69 25.49 -24.10
CA PRO A 56 0.63 26.29 -24.71
C PRO A 56 -0.70 26.29 -23.93
N HIS A 57 -0.90 25.31 -23.05
CA HIS A 57 -2.13 25.08 -22.31
C HIS A 57 -2.02 25.47 -20.83
N MET A 58 -0.88 26.02 -20.39
CA MET A 58 -0.65 26.39 -18.99
C MET A 58 -1.36 27.70 -18.64
N LEU A 59 -2.31 27.62 -17.70
CA LEU A 59 -3.01 28.75 -17.12
C LEU A 59 -2.45 29.05 -15.73
N PRO A 60 -1.92 30.26 -15.46
CA PRO A 60 -1.44 30.63 -14.14
C PRO A 60 -2.53 30.51 -13.06
N ALA A 61 -2.18 29.90 -11.93
CA ALA A 61 -3.02 29.96 -10.74
C ALA A 61 -2.84 31.33 -10.08
N THR A 62 -3.68 32.29 -10.46
CA THR A 62 -3.58 33.68 -9.97
C THR A 62 -3.71 33.73 -8.44
N ARG A 63 -2.66 34.21 -7.76
CA ARG A 63 -2.65 34.40 -6.30
C ARG A 63 -3.49 35.61 -5.92
N GLY A 64 -4.78 35.41 -5.73
CA GLY A 64 -5.65 36.45 -5.20
C GLY A 64 -7.10 36.06 -5.35
N ALA A 65 -7.69 35.58 -4.25
CA ALA A 65 -9.09 35.21 -4.09
C ALA A 65 -9.58 33.98 -4.88
N ARG A 66 -9.60 32.83 -4.19
CA ARG A 66 -10.58 31.75 -4.33
C ARG A 66 -11.38 31.73 -5.64
N ARG A 67 -10.78 31.19 -6.70
CA ARG A 67 -11.33 30.67 -7.98
C ARG A 67 -10.26 30.95 -9.06
N GLY A 68 -10.00 30.11 -10.03
CA GLY A 68 -10.70 28.90 -10.40
C GLY A 68 -9.69 27.99 -11.08
N ALA A 69 -9.55 26.78 -10.53
CA ALA A 69 -9.25 25.67 -11.40
C ALA A 69 -10.30 25.69 -12.54
N PRO A 70 -9.93 25.35 -13.79
CA PRO A 70 -10.92 25.20 -14.85
C PRO A 70 -12.07 24.30 -14.38
N LEU A 71 -13.30 24.53 -14.86
CA LEU A 71 -14.52 23.87 -14.35
C LEU A 71 -14.42 22.33 -14.31
N ALA A 72 -13.63 21.77 -15.22
CA ALA A 72 -13.34 20.35 -15.32
C ALA A 72 -12.57 19.80 -14.11
N TYR A 73 -11.83 20.60 -13.34
CA TYR A 73 -11.07 20.15 -12.17
C TYR A 73 -11.88 20.40 -10.89
N ALA A 74 -12.22 19.34 -10.17
CA ALA A 74 -12.74 19.45 -8.82
C ALA A 74 -11.59 19.60 -7.82
N THR A 75 -11.66 20.62 -6.97
CA THR A 75 -10.63 20.96 -5.99
C THR A 75 -11.26 21.29 -4.64
N THR A 76 -10.57 20.99 -3.54
CA THR A 76 -10.95 21.43 -2.19
C THR A 76 -10.66 22.91 -1.93
N GLY A 77 -9.72 23.49 -2.69
CA GLY A 77 -9.24 24.86 -2.49
C GLY A 77 -8.16 24.97 -1.40
N ALA A 78 -7.63 23.85 -0.93
CA ALA A 78 -6.52 23.82 0.01
C ALA A 78 -5.24 24.39 -0.63
N ALA A 79 -4.43 25.10 0.17
CA ALA A 79 -3.16 25.65 -0.32
C ALA A 79 -2.18 24.56 -0.80
N GLY A 80 -2.21 23.38 -0.17
CA GLY A 80 -1.36 22.23 -0.55
C GLY A 80 -1.79 21.52 -1.84
N GLU A 81 -2.99 21.81 -2.33
CA GLU A 81 -3.58 21.24 -3.56
C GLU A 81 -3.41 22.17 -4.76
N THR A 82 -3.33 23.47 -4.50
CA THR A 82 -3.29 24.50 -5.55
C THR A 82 -1.92 24.46 -6.25
N PRO A 83 -1.87 24.15 -7.56
CA PRO A 83 -0.63 24.18 -8.34
C PRO A 83 -0.26 25.63 -8.70
N ASP A 84 0.95 25.84 -9.21
CA ASP A 84 1.36 27.14 -9.76
C ASP A 84 0.66 27.43 -11.11
N VAL A 85 0.35 26.38 -11.87
CA VAL A 85 -0.33 26.43 -13.17
C VAL A 85 -1.33 25.28 -13.30
N TRP A 86 -2.44 25.54 -13.97
CA TRP A 86 -3.41 24.54 -14.44
C TRP A 86 -3.20 24.25 -15.92
N ILE A 87 -3.64 23.09 -16.40
CA ILE A 87 -3.84 22.87 -17.84
C ILE A 87 -5.28 23.25 -18.16
N ASP A 88 -5.49 24.06 -19.21
CA ASP A 88 -6.80 24.61 -19.60
C ASP A 88 -7.95 23.58 -19.64
N SER A 89 -7.69 22.39 -20.17
CA SER A 89 -8.63 21.27 -20.29
C SER A 89 -7.92 19.93 -20.05
N PRO A 90 -8.57 18.94 -19.40
CA PRO A 90 -8.00 17.59 -19.22
C PRO A 90 -7.57 16.92 -20.52
N GLU A 91 -8.22 17.23 -21.65
CA GLU A 91 -7.91 16.65 -22.96
C GLU A 91 -6.54 17.09 -23.53
N ASN A 92 -6.07 18.27 -23.13
CA ASN A 92 -4.76 18.78 -23.49
C ASN A 92 -3.64 18.27 -22.56
N SER A 93 -4.02 17.54 -21.51
CA SER A 93 -3.11 16.95 -20.55
C SER A 93 -2.56 15.59 -21.02
N VAL A 94 -1.92 14.86 -20.12
CA VAL A 94 -1.35 13.52 -20.35
C VAL A 94 -1.70 12.58 -19.21
N VAL A 95 -1.82 11.28 -19.53
CA VAL A 95 -1.98 10.24 -18.51
C VAL A 95 -0.62 9.78 -18.01
N LEU A 96 -0.47 9.67 -16.69
CA LEU A 96 0.75 9.20 -16.04
C LEU A 96 0.53 7.83 -15.41
N THR A 97 1.49 6.92 -15.59
CA THR A 97 1.60 5.71 -14.77
C THR A 97 2.41 6.04 -13.53
N VAL A 98 1.77 5.98 -12.37
CA VAL A 98 2.37 6.32 -11.08
C VAL A 98 2.53 5.07 -10.25
N LYS A 99 3.71 4.90 -9.66
CA LYS A 99 3.97 3.92 -8.60
C LYS A 99 4.14 4.67 -7.29
N ALA A 100 3.54 4.16 -6.23
CA ALA A 100 3.58 4.76 -4.91
C ALA A 100 3.81 3.68 -3.85
N ASP A 101 3.82 4.09 -2.58
CA ASP A 101 3.66 3.19 -1.44
C ASP A 101 2.39 2.33 -1.62
N VAL A 102 2.38 1.14 -1.02
CA VAL A 102 1.33 0.13 -1.21
C VAL A 102 -0.03 0.54 -0.64
N ARG A 103 -0.12 1.65 0.11
CA ARG A 103 -1.34 2.09 0.80
C ARG A 103 -1.83 3.43 0.26
N LEU A 104 -3.12 3.49 -0.02
CA LEU A 104 -3.87 4.73 -0.17
C LEU A 104 -4.12 5.36 1.22
N VAL A 105 -3.96 6.67 1.33
CA VAL A 105 -4.12 7.41 2.60
C VAL A 105 -5.30 8.36 2.47
N LYS A 106 -6.21 8.39 3.45
CA LYS A 106 -7.29 9.39 3.48
C LYS A 106 -6.72 10.79 3.48
N THR A 107 -7.30 11.67 2.66
CA THR A 107 -6.82 13.04 2.53
C THR A 107 -7.96 14.04 2.74
N ALA A 108 -7.63 15.19 3.33
CA ALA A 108 -8.48 16.37 3.33
C ALA A 108 -7.90 17.48 2.43
N THR A 109 -6.77 17.21 1.77
CA THR A 109 -6.08 18.16 0.90
C THR A 109 -6.56 18.08 -0.54
N PHE A 110 -6.90 16.89 -1.04
CA PHE A 110 -7.32 16.68 -2.43
C PHE A 110 -8.81 16.34 -2.50
N ALA A 111 -9.44 16.53 -3.66
CA ALA A 111 -10.87 16.35 -3.84
C ALA A 111 -11.31 14.88 -3.83
N SER A 112 -10.41 13.95 -4.16
CA SER A 112 -10.64 12.53 -3.95
C SER A 112 -10.52 12.14 -2.47
N ASP A 113 -11.21 11.08 -2.07
CA ASP A 113 -11.19 10.57 -0.68
C ASP A 113 -9.81 10.07 -0.21
N PHE A 114 -8.95 9.70 -1.15
CA PHE A 114 -7.63 9.12 -0.89
C PHE A 114 -6.51 9.87 -1.61
N SER A 115 -5.26 9.66 -1.19
CA SER A 115 -4.06 10.12 -1.87
C SER A 115 -2.92 9.09 -1.75
N LEU A 116 -1.85 9.33 -2.50
CA LEU A 116 -0.65 8.47 -2.53
C LEU A 116 0.41 8.93 -1.54
N ARG A 117 1.14 7.97 -0.97
CA ARG A 117 2.39 8.22 -0.25
C ARG A 117 3.58 7.86 -1.12
N PHE A 118 4.61 8.72 -1.14
CA PHE A 118 5.82 8.55 -1.96
C PHE A 118 5.58 8.27 -3.46
N PRO A 119 4.69 9.01 -4.14
CA PRO A 119 4.42 8.77 -5.57
C PRO A 119 5.63 9.08 -6.44
N ARG A 120 5.85 8.24 -7.46
CA ARG A 120 6.85 8.41 -8.51
C ARG A 120 6.24 8.05 -9.86
N VAL A 121 6.48 8.88 -10.87
CA VAL A 121 6.10 8.55 -12.25
C VAL A 121 6.99 7.41 -12.73
N THR A 122 6.39 6.40 -13.36
CA THR A 122 7.11 5.28 -13.99
C THR A 122 6.98 5.31 -15.50
N GLY A 123 5.97 6.00 -16.02
CA GLY A 123 5.80 6.20 -17.45
C GLY A 123 4.78 7.29 -17.75
N VAL A 124 4.90 7.89 -18.93
CA VAL A 124 3.88 8.77 -19.51
C VAL A 124 3.16 7.98 -20.59
N ARG A 125 1.83 7.87 -20.48
CA ARG A 125 0.97 7.13 -21.41
C ARG A 125 0.47 8.07 -22.50
N TRP A 126 1.32 8.28 -23.51
CA TRP A 126 0.99 9.11 -24.67
C TRP A 126 -0.10 8.52 -25.55
N ASP A 127 -0.28 7.20 -25.44
CA ASP A 127 -1.24 6.36 -26.14
C ASP A 127 -2.65 6.43 -25.54
N LYS A 128 -2.79 6.97 -24.33
CA LYS A 128 -4.01 6.86 -23.53
C LYS A 128 -4.71 8.22 -23.41
N PRO A 129 -5.99 8.35 -23.78
CA PRO A 129 -6.73 9.58 -23.60
C PRO A 129 -7.08 9.80 -22.12
N TRP A 130 -7.37 11.06 -21.78
CA TRP A 130 -7.59 11.48 -20.39
C TRP A 130 -8.74 10.74 -19.70
N HIS A 131 -9.82 10.43 -20.43
CA HIS A 131 -11.03 9.82 -19.88
C HIS A 131 -10.87 8.34 -19.53
N GLU A 132 -9.78 7.70 -19.94
CA GLU A 132 -9.45 6.35 -19.50
C GLU A 132 -8.58 6.35 -18.22
N CYS A 133 -8.37 7.50 -17.57
CA CYS A 133 -7.67 7.55 -16.29
C CYS A 133 -8.40 6.75 -15.21
N LEU A 134 -7.71 6.51 -14.08
CA LEU A 134 -8.31 5.82 -12.94
C LEU A 134 -9.57 6.58 -12.48
N SER A 135 -10.71 5.91 -12.50
CA SER A 135 -11.98 6.48 -12.02
C SER A 135 -12.07 6.46 -10.49
N ASP A 136 -12.94 7.29 -9.94
CA ASP A 136 -13.19 7.35 -8.50
C ASP A 136 -13.71 6.01 -7.94
N ALA A 137 -14.63 5.36 -8.66
CA ALA A 137 -15.12 4.02 -8.30
C ALA A 137 -14.01 2.96 -8.30
N GLU A 138 -13.06 3.02 -9.25
CA GLU A 138 -11.90 2.13 -9.25
C GLU A 138 -10.90 2.46 -8.14
N LEU A 139 -10.74 3.74 -7.80
CA LEU A 139 -9.90 4.19 -6.70
C LEU A 139 -10.46 3.70 -5.37
N GLU A 140 -11.77 3.84 -5.13
CA GLU A 140 -12.46 3.29 -3.97
C GLU A 140 -12.36 1.76 -3.92
N ARG A 141 -12.55 1.09 -5.06
CA ARG A 141 -12.41 -0.36 -5.14
C ARG A 141 -11.01 -0.80 -4.74
N ARG A 142 -9.96 -0.14 -5.26
CA ARG A 142 -8.57 -0.37 -4.85
C ARG A 142 -8.36 -0.08 -3.36
N ALA A 143 -8.93 0.99 -2.82
CA ALA A 143 -8.83 1.30 -1.39
C ALA A 143 -9.48 0.23 -0.50
N ARG A 144 -10.57 -0.40 -0.95
CA ARG A 144 -11.21 -1.54 -0.27
C ARG A 144 -10.39 -2.82 -0.41
N GLU A 145 -9.91 -3.11 -1.62
CA GLU A 145 -9.08 -4.28 -1.95
C GLU A 145 -7.72 -4.25 -1.23
N ASP A 146 -7.13 -3.07 -1.04
CA ASP A 146 -5.87 -2.84 -0.33
C ASP A 146 -6.03 -2.95 1.21
N GLY A 147 -7.22 -3.28 1.72
CA GLY A 147 -7.42 -3.81 3.06
C GLY A 147 -7.40 -2.79 4.21
N GLY A 148 -8.11 -1.67 4.08
CA GLY A 148 -8.55 -0.92 5.26
C GLY A 148 -7.46 -0.24 6.09
N ILE A 149 -6.26 -0.02 5.54
CA ILE A 149 -5.29 0.93 6.11
C ILE A 149 -5.47 2.30 5.43
N ALA A 150 -6.73 2.71 5.28
CA ALA A 150 -7.07 4.10 5.39
C ALA A 150 -6.72 4.48 6.82
N VAL A 151 -5.52 5.06 7.04
CA VAL A 151 -5.08 5.53 8.36
C VAL A 151 -6.27 6.24 8.99
N ALA A 152 -6.87 5.59 9.99
CA ALA A 152 -7.90 6.20 10.81
C ALA A 152 -7.33 7.54 11.27
N ARG A 153 -8.11 8.60 11.08
CA ARG A 153 -7.84 9.85 11.80
C ARG A 153 -7.59 9.44 13.25
N GLY A 154 -6.37 9.66 13.72
CA GLY A 154 -6.18 9.85 15.15
C GLY A 154 -6.97 11.11 15.46
N ASP A 155 -8.17 10.94 16.03
CA ASP A 155 -8.81 11.98 16.80
C ASP A 155 -7.91 12.21 18.01
N GLY A 156 -6.97 13.12 17.79
CA GLY A 156 -6.01 13.63 18.76
C GLY A 156 -5.79 15.08 18.38
N ASP A 157 -6.50 15.92 19.09
CA ASP A 157 -6.33 17.36 19.33
C ASP A 157 -4.88 17.71 19.72
N GLY A 158 -3.95 17.50 18.79
CA GLY A 158 -2.58 17.99 18.87
C GLY A 158 -2.44 19.20 17.97
N GLU A 159 -2.65 20.39 18.54
CA GLU A 159 -2.33 21.67 17.92
C GLU A 159 -0.84 21.70 17.50
N VAL A 160 -0.56 21.35 16.24
CA VAL A 160 0.78 21.47 15.65
C VAL A 160 1.06 22.93 15.37
N ASN A 161 1.64 23.58 16.37
CA ASN A 161 2.08 24.97 16.35
C ASN A 161 3.24 25.15 15.35
N PHE A 162 2.94 25.50 14.09
CA PHE A 162 3.95 25.95 13.12
C PHE A 162 4.38 27.39 13.45
N ARG A 163 5.28 27.54 14.44
CA ARG A 163 6.00 28.81 14.60
C ARG A 163 7.08 28.95 13.53
N PHE A 164 6.83 29.85 12.58
CA PHE A 164 7.86 30.48 11.76
C PHE A 164 8.81 31.30 12.66
N GLY A 165 9.87 30.66 13.14
CA GLY A 165 10.96 31.32 13.84
C GLY A 165 12.10 31.65 12.89
N SER A 166 12.14 32.89 12.40
CA SER A 166 13.31 33.45 11.72
C SER A 166 14.49 33.55 12.70
N LYS A 167 15.47 32.64 12.59
CA LYS A 167 16.80 32.87 13.15
C LYS A 167 17.85 32.50 12.11
N ARG A 168 18.54 33.52 11.60
CA ARG A 168 19.81 33.40 10.88
C ARG A 168 20.78 32.62 11.76
N LYS A 169 21.18 31.41 11.34
CA LYS A 169 22.32 30.70 11.94
C LYS A 169 23.48 30.73 10.95
N ASN A 170 24.65 31.04 11.52
CA ASN A 170 25.94 31.04 10.85
C ASN A 170 26.16 29.78 10.02
N GLN A 171 26.81 29.98 8.89
CA GLN A 171 27.05 28.98 7.87
C GLN A 171 28.11 27.97 8.37
N PRO A 172 27.82 26.66 8.37
CA PRO A 172 28.75 25.62 8.84
C PRO A 172 29.94 25.49 7.87
N THR A 173 31.09 25.09 8.42
CA THR A 173 32.34 24.88 7.69
C THR A 173 32.22 23.72 6.71
N ARG A 174 33.20 23.60 5.79
CA ARG A 174 33.17 22.63 4.70
C ARG A 174 33.22 21.18 5.22
N ASP A 175 34.05 20.93 6.23
CA ASP A 175 34.18 19.61 6.86
C ASP A 175 32.90 19.20 7.63
N GLU A 176 32.23 20.15 8.28
CA GLU A 176 30.92 19.93 8.93
C GLU A 176 29.78 19.69 7.93
N ARG A 177 29.92 20.13 6.67
CA ARG A 177 28.96 19.80 5.61
C ARG A 177 29.20 18.42 5.05
N ASP A 178 30.45 18.05 4.82
CA ASP A 178 30.78 16.75 4.22
C ASP A 178 30.40 15.60 5.18
N GLU A 179 30.69 15.70 6.49
CA GLU A 179 30.21 14.71 7.48
C GLU A 179 28.69 14.69 7.61
N ARG A 180 28.03 15.84 7.46
CA ARG A 180 26.58 15.95 7.57
C ARG A 180 25.87 15.46 6.32
N ASP A 181 26.49 15.61 5.16
CA ASP A 181 26.00 15.10 3.88
C ASP A 181 26.28 13.59 3.77
N GLU A 182 27.40 13.07 4.27
CA GLU A 182 27.64 11.62 4.41
C GLU A 182 26.63 10.97 5.37
N ARG A 183 26.37 11.57 6.54
CA ARG A 183 25.33 11.10 7.47
C ARG A 183 23.94 11.17 6.84
N ARG A 184 23.65 12.21 6.06
CA ARG A 184 22.38 12.36 5.32
C ARG A 184 22.24 11.35 4.19
N ASP A 185 23.32 11.00 3.51
CA ASP A 185 23.31 10.05 2.40
C ASP A 185 23.24 8.61 2.90
N ALA A 186 23.90 8.29 4.03
CA ALA A 186 23.68 7.05 4.78
C ALA A 186 22.23 6.92 5.27
N GLN A 187 21.60 8.03 5.67
CA GLN A 187 20.19 8.07 6.11
C GLN A 187 19.18 8.06 4.95
N LYS A 188 19.60 8.41 3.72
CA LYS A 188 18.81 8.25 2.48
C LYS A 188 18.93 6.86 1.87
N SER A 189 19.99 6.12 2.18
CA SER A 189 20.14 4.72 1.77
C SER A 189 19.09 3.88 2.49
N LEU A 190 18.33 3.11 1.71
CA LEU A 190 17.39 2.15 2.24
C LEU A 190 18.15 1.16 3.17
N PRO A 191 17.65 0.86 4.38
CA PRO A 191 18.27 -0.16 5.23
C PRO A 191 18.45 -1.48 4.47
N ALA A 192 19.61 -2.12 4.61
CA ALA A 192 19.96 -3.33 3.85
C ALA A 192 18.88 -4.42 3.91
N HIS A 193 18.28 -4.67 5.07
CA HIS A 193 17.21 -5.67 5.21
C HIS A 193 15.94 -5.36 4.39
N LEU A 194 15.74 -4.10 4.00
CA LEU A 194 14.65 -3.66 3.13
C LEU A 194 15.03 -3.61 1.66
N ALA A 195 16.32 -3.72 1.33
CA ALA A 195 16.77 -3.80 -0.06
C ALA A 195 16.26 -5.10 -0.70
N ARG A 196 15.87 -5.02 -1.98
CA ARG A 196 15.32 -6.17 -2.71
C ARG A 196 16.33 -7.32 -2.75
N ALA A 197 15.89 -8.55 -2.49
CA ALA A 197 16.72 -9.73 -2.71
C ALA A 197 16.82 -10.00 -4.22
N ASP A 198 18.02 -9.84 -4.80
CA ASP A 198 18.26 -10.11 -6.22
C ASP A 198 18.71 -11.55 -6.44
N VAL A 199 17.77 -12.40 -6.85
CA VAL A 199 17.94 -13.84 -7.06
C VAL A 199 17.73 -14.25 -8.51
N ARG A 200 17.68 -13.28 -9.44
CA ARG A 200 17.47 -13.53 -10.88
C ARG A 200 18.52 -14.47 -11.52
N HIS A 201 19.68 -14.57 -10.91
CA HIS A 201 20.79 -15.43 -11.34
C HIS A 201 20.70 -16.86 -10.80
N VAL A 202 19.78 -17.14 -9.87
CA VAL A 202 19.61 -18.47 -9.29
C VAL A 202 18.95 -19.39 -10.31
N ALA A 203 19.67 -20.44 -10.70
CA ALA A 203 19.15 -21.46 -11.60
C ALA A 203 18.04 -22.27 -10.90
N LYS A 204 16.90 -22.39 -11.58
CA LYS A 204 15.79 -23.23 -11.14
C LYS A 204 16.17 -24.70 -11.29
N ARG A 205 16.05 -25.45 -10.20
CA ARG A 205 16.34 -26.88 -10.11
C ARG A 205 15.11 -27.74 -10.40
N ASP A 206 13.98 -27.37 -9.80
CA ASP A 206 12.71 -28.08 -9.92
C ASP A 206 11.53 -27.12 -9.66
N ASP A 207 10.31 -27.67 -9.64
CA ASP A 207 9.04 -26.95 -9.47
C ASP A 207 8.35 -27.26 -8.14
N ALA A 208 9.08 -27.82 -7.18
CA ALA A 208 8.53 -28.32 -5.92
C ALA A 208 7.76 -27.26 -5.13
N LEU A 209 8.17 -26.00 -5.24
CA LEU A 209 7.62 -24.86 -4.49
C LEU A 209 6.98 -23.82 -5.42
N LYS A 210 6.62 -24.17 -6.66
CA LYS A 210 6.07 -23.23 -7.66
C LYS A 210 4.76 -22.53 -7.24
N THR A 211 4.04 -23.13 -6.30
CA THR A 211 2.79 -22.58 -5.76
C THR A 211 3.03 -21.52 -4.70
N LEU A 212 4.27 -21.36 -4.22
CA LEU A 212 4.60 -20.43 -3.17
C LEU A 212 4.97 -19.07 -3.74
N ASP A 213 4.28 -18.06 -3.25
CA ASP A 213 4.73 -16.67 -3.27
C ASP A 213 4.87 -16.18 -1.82
N VAL A 214 6.11 -15.87 -1.40
CA VAL A 214 6.44 -15.61 0.01
C VAL A 214 6.82 -14.16 0.26
N PHE A 215 6.29 -13.58 1.34
CA PHE A 215 6.70 -12.27 1.85
C PHE A 215 7.62 -12.44 3.06
N PHE A 216 8.86 -11.95 2.97
CA PHE A 216 9.88 -12.11 4.03
C PHE A 216 9.94 -10.90 4.97
N ILE A 217 9.99 -11.16 6.28
CA ILE A 217 10.20 -10.16 7.34
C ILE A 217 11.38 -10.60 8.21
N THR A 218 12.60 -10.16 7.88
CA THR A 218 13.83 -10.66 8.51
C THR A 218 14.46 -9.72 9.55
N ALA A 219 13.84 -8.57 9.83
CA ALA A 219 14.40 -7.57 10.74
C ALA A 219 13.34 -7.02 11.70
N GLY A 220 13.77 -6.77 12.94
CA GLY A 220 12.98 -6.18 14.02
C GLY A 220 13.07 -4.65 14.07
N ALA A 221 12.35 -4.06 15.02
CA ALA A 221 12.46 -2.63 15.30
C ALA A 221 13.85 -2.29 15.87
N GLY A 222 14.39 -1.13 15.48
CA GLY A 222 15.65 -0.63 16.04
C GLY A 222 16.92 -1.36 15.61
N PHE A 223 16.87 -2.21 14.57
CA PHE A 223 18.04 -2.89 14.04
C PHE A 223 19.12 -1.90 13.59
N GLY A 224 20.35 -2.10 14.07
CA GLY A 224 21.53 -1.37 13.65
C GLY A 224 21.99 -1.73 12.24
N ALA A 225 23.05 -1.08 11.78
CA ALA A 225 23.56 -1.27 10.43
C ALA A 225 24.01 -2.73 10.17
N ASP A 226 24.64 -3.39 11.15
CA ASP A 226 25.18 -4.74 10.98
C ASP A 226 24.12 -5.82 11.14
N GLU A 227 23.14 -5.65 12.04
CA GLU A 227 21.94 -6.49 12.11
C GLU A 227 21.15 -6.41 10.80
N SER A 228 21.01 -5.20 10.25
CA SER A 228 20.34 -4.95 8.98
C SER A 228 21.03 -5.68 7.82
N LYS A 229 22.37 -5.71 7.78
CA LYS A 229 23.13 -6.49 6.78
C LYS A 229 22.92 -8.00 6.96
N ARG A 230 22.96 -8.51 8.19
CA ARG A 230 22.71 -9.94 8.49
C ARG A 230 21.30 -10.36 8.07
N ALA A 231 20.29 -9.55 8.39
CA ALA A 231 18.91 -9.76 7.98
C ALA A 231 18.73 -9.71 6.45
N ALA A 232 19.50 -8.85 5.75
CA ALA A 232 19.51 -8.81 4.29
C ALA A 232 20.13 -10.08 3.68
N ALA A 233 21.25 -10.56 4.23
CA ALA A 233 21.90 -11.78 3.79
C ALA A 233 20.99 -13.01 3.97
N LEU A 234 20.31 -13.11 5.12
CA LEU A 234 19.33 -14.17 5.35
C LEU A 234 18.15 -14.07 4.38
N LYS A 235 17.62 -12.87 4.13
CA LYS A 235 16.55 -12.69 3.14
C LYS A 235 16.97 -13.16 1.75
N LEU A 236 18.21 -12.85 1.36
CA LEU A 236 18.78 -13.27 0.08
C LEU A 236 18.92 -14.80 0.00
N GLU A 237 19.41 -15.45 1.05
CA GLU A 237 19.50 -16.90 1.16
C GLU A 237 18.12 -17.57 0.99
N LEU A 238 17.11 -17.13 1.76
CA LEU A 238 15.76 -17.70 1.72
C LEU A 238 15.10 -17.50 0.36
N ALA A 239 15.22 -16.31 -0.24
CA ALA A 239 14.72 -16.03 -1.58
C ALA A 239 15.42 -16.92 -2.63
N GLY A 240 16.72 -17.16 -2.50
CA GLY A 240 17.47 -18.03 -3.40
C GLY A 240 17.03 -19.49 -3.29
N LEU A 241 16.86 -20.00 -2.08
CA LEU A 241 16.33 -21.34 -1.83
C LEU A 241 14.94 -21.51 -2.46
N LEU A 242 14.05 -20.55 -2.25
CA LEU A 242 12.70 -20.56 -2.80
C LEU A 242 12.70 -20.53 -4.34
N GLN A 243 13.48 -19.63 -4.94
CA GLN A 243 13.58 -19.50 -6.40
C GLN A 243 14.20 -20.74 -7.06
N SER A 244 15.18 -21.37 -6.40
CA SER A 244 15.79 -22.61 -6.90
C SER A 244 14.77 -23.76 -7.02
N ARG A 245 13.65 -23.70 -6.28
CA ARG A 245 12.56 -24.69 -6.31
C ARG A 245 11.30 -24.20 -7.03
N GLY A 246 11.43 -23.13 -7.82
CA GLY A 246 10.37 -22.58 -8.67
C GLY A 246 9.41 -21.61 -7.99
N GLY A 247 9.55 -21.36 -6.68
CA GLY A 247 8.72 -20.38 -5.97
C GLY A 247 9.15 -18.93 -6.23
N THR A 248 8.29 -17.99 -5.86
CA THR A 248 8.54 -16.55 -5.97
C THR A 248 8.50 -15.86 -4.61
N HIS A 249 9.08 -14.67 -4.54
CA HIS A 249 8.94 -13.81 -3.38
C HIS A 249 8.55 -12.39 -3.77
N SER A 250 7.86 -11.74 -2.85
CA SER A 250 7.37 -10.38 -3.01
C SER A 250 7.97 -9.48 -1.93
N GLU A 251 8.34 -8.26 -2.30
CA GLU A 251 8.89 -7.27 -1.35
C GLU A 251 7.80 -6.52 -0.59
N ALA A 252 6.56 -6.59 -1.07
CA ALA A 252 5.39 -6.02 -0.44
C ALA A 252 4.34 -7.10 -0.27
N ARG A 253 3.59 -7.00 0.82
CA ARG A 253 2.44 -7.86 1.06
C ARG A 253 1.28 -7.49 0.12
N HIS A 254 0.65 -8.49 -0.49
CA HIS A 254 -0.54 -8.40 -1.33
C HIS A 254 -1.40 -9.67 -1.20
N PHE A 255 -2.62 -9.64 -1.73
CA PHE A 255 -3.57 -10.76 -1.65
C PHE A 255 -3.03 -12.06 -2.28
N GLY A 256 -2.24 -11.96 -3.35
CA GLY A 256 -1.58 -13.12 -3.98
C GLY A 256 -0.43 -13.76 -3.20
N ASN A 257 0.03 -13.19 -2.07
CA ASN A 257 1.06 -13.87 -1.29
C ASN A 257 0.44 -15.07 -0.58
N THR A 258 1.10 -16.22 -0.73
CA THR A 258 0.65 -17.46 -0.12
C THR A 258 0.99 -17.55 1.36
N HIS A 259 2.20 -17.09 1.75
CA HIS A 259 2.71 -17.23 3.11
C HIS A 259 3.57 -16.02 3.49
N VAL A 260 3.62 -15.72 4.79
CA VAL A 260 4.59 -14.78 5.37
C VAL A 260 5.61 -15.57 6.15
N VAL A 261 6.90 -15.32 5.89
CA VAL A 261 8.01 -15.93 6.63
C VAL A 261 8.76 -14.83 7.36
N ALA A 262 8.90 -14.95 8.67
CA ALA A 262 9.56 -13.96 9.51
C ALA A 262 10.53 -14.61 10.51
N THR A 263 11.57 -13.88 10.90
CA THR A 263 12.45 -14.32 11.99
C THR A 263 11.87 -13.95 13.36
N LYS A 264 12.30 -14.62 14.43
CA LYS A 264 11.81 -14.33 15.80
C LYS A 264 12.11 -12.89 16.20
N GLU A 265 13.25 -12.35 15.81
CA GLU A 265 13.65 -10.96 16.09
C GLU A 265 12.76 -9.94 15.34
N ALA A 266 12.21 -10.35 14.19
CA ALA A 266 11.32 -9.52 13.38
C ALA A 266 9.93 -9.34 14.00
N SER A 267 9.60 -10.08 15.06
CA SER A 267 8.33 -9.98 15.82
C SER A 267 8.05 -8.56 16.33
N THR A 268 9.11 -7.80 16.62
CA THR A 268 9.04 -6.41 17.09
C THR A 268 8.83 -5.40 15.95
N SER A 269 8.86 -5.82 14.69
CA SER A 269 8.76 -4.91 13.56
C SER A 269 7.32 -4.50 13.26
N VAL A 270 7.15 -3.27 12.75
CA VAL A 270 5.85 -2.77 12.26
C VAL A 270 5.29 -3.67 11.14
N ARG A 271 6.15 -4.33 10.35
CA ARG A 271 5.72 -5.27 9.30
C ARG A 271 5.12 -6.54 9.89
N PHE A 272 5.71 -7.07 10.96
CA PHE A 272 5.19 -8.23 11.67
C PHE A 272 3.88 -7.89 12.36
N GLU A 273 3.82 -6.77 13.09
CA GLU A 273 2.58 -6.29 13.72
C GLU A 273 1.45 -6.10 12.69
N ALA A 274 1.77 -5.50 11.53
CA ALA A 274 0.81 -5.36 10.43
C ALA A 274 0.38 -6.69 9.82
N ALA A 275 1.20 -7.75 9.90
CA ALA A 275 0.83 -9.08 9.41
C ALA A 275 -0.11 -9.81 10.39
N THR A 276 0.06 -9.60 11.70
CA THR A 276 -0.71 -10.31 12.74
C THR A 276 -2.00 -9.60 13.15
N ARG A 277 -2.06 -8.26 13.08
CA ARG A 277 -3.21 -7.45 13.54
C ARG A 277 -4.17 -7.00 12.43
N LEU A 278 -4.18 -7.65 11.27
CA LEU A 278 -5.13 -7.32 10.20
C LEU A 278 -6.57 -7.46 10.70
N SER A 279 -7.43 -6.50 10.35
CA SER A 279 -8.86 -6.48 10.71
C SER A 279 -9.63 -7.73 10.26
N SER A 280 -9.06 -8.51 9.33
CA SER A 280 -9.54 -9.81 8.86
C SER A 280 -9.06 -11.02 9.68
N GLY A 281 -8.51 -10.81 10.88
CA GLY A 281 -8.07 -11.88 11.79
C GLY A 281 -6.58 -12.25 11.70
N GLY A 282 -5.77 -11.42 11.04
CA GLY A 282 -4.35 -11.69 10.81
C GLY A 282 -4.10 -12.76 9.73
N VAL A 283 -2.83 -13.00 9.43
CA VAL A 283 -2.40 -14.15 8.61
C VAL A 283 -1.25 -14.85 9.31
N ASP A 284 -1.20 -16.17 9.15
CA ASP A 284 -0.12 -16.99 9.66
C ASP A 284 1.25 -16.43 9.30
N VAL A 285 2.11 -16.32 10.31
CA VAL A 285 3.51 -15.94 10.14
C VAL A 285 4.36 -17.14 10.50
N LEU A 286 5.08 -17.66 9.50
CA LEU A 286 5.89 -18.85 9.61
C LEU A 286 7.36 -18.51 9.86
N THR A 287 8.11 -19.47 10.40
CA THR A 287 9.55 -19.35 10.63
C THR A 287 10.34 -19.68 9.34
N PRO A 288 11.61 -19.23 9.21
CA PRO A 288 12.47 -19.63 8.09
C PRO A 288 12.68 -21.15 7.99
N GLU A 289 12.62 -21.85 9.13
CA GLU A 289 12.78 -23.30 9.26
C GLU A 289 11.70 -24.04 8.48
N TRP A 290 10.47 -23.51 8.42
CA TRP A 290 9.42 -24.08 7.59
C TRP A 290 9.79 -24.12 6.10
N LEU A 291 10.32 -23.00 5.59
CA LEU A 291 10.73 -22.91 4.19
C LEU A 291 11.88 -23.88 3.92
N ARG A 292 12.86 -23.95 4.84
CA ARG A 292 13.96 -24.92 4.75
C ARG A 292 13.45 -26.36 4.74
N ALA A 293 12.49 -26.70 5.60
CA ALA A 293 11.86 -28.01 5.64
C ALA A 293 11.07 -28.33 4.35
N CYS A 294 10.38 -27.35 3.75
CA CYS A 294 9.74 -27.52 2.43
C CYS A 294 10.77 -27.82 1.33
N VAL A 295 11.90 -27.10 1.35
CA VAL A 295 13.00 -27.31 0.39
C VAL A 295 13.60 -28.70 0.57
N GLU A 296 13.86 -29.13 1.81
CA GLU A 296 14.40 -30.44 2.15
C GLU A 296 13.44 -31.57 1.72
N ALA A 297 12.15 -31.45 2.06
CA ALA A 297 11.12 -32.41 1.69
C ALA A 297 10.82 -32.43 0.17
N GLY A 298 11.27 -31.41 -0.57
CA GLY A 298 10.99 -31.27 -2.01
C GLY A 298 9.51 -31.07 -2.34
N ARG A 299 8.74 -30.52 -1.40
CA ARG A 299 7.31 -30.18 -1.55
C ARG A 299 6.90 -29.19 -0.48
N VAL A 300 5.78 -28.50 -0.70
CA VAL A 300 5.15 -27.71 0.37
C VAL A 300 4.62 -28.67 1.44
N ILE A 301 5.04 -28.46 2.68
CA ILE A 301 4.57 -29.24 3.84
C ILE A 301 3.61 -28.40 4.68
N PRO A 302 2.58 -29.03 5.30
CA PRO A 302 1.76 -28.36 6.30
C PRO A 302 2.66 -27.79 7.43
N PRO A 303 2.48 -26.52 7.83
CA PRO A 303 3.20 -25.98 8.97
C PRO A 303 2.85 -26.77 10.24
N ARG A 304 3.86 -27.06 11.07
CA ARG A 304 3.70 -27.64 12.42
C ARG A 304 3.84 -26.53 13.46
N PRO A 305 3.55 -26.76 14.75
CA PRO A 305 3.64 -25.70 15.75
C PRO A 305 4.99 -24.98 15.78
N LYS A 306 6.13 -25.69 15.69
CA LYS A 306 7.46 -25.06 15.66
C LYS A 306 7.74 -24.18 14.44
N HIS A 307 6.95 -24.35 13.38
CA HIS A 307 7.03 -23.56 12.16
C HIS A 307 6.28 -22.24 12.25
N ARG A 308 5.57 -21.95 13.35
CA ARG A 308 4.67 -20.80 13.47
C ARG A 308 5.19 -19.81 14.50
N LEU A 309 5.36 -18.55 14.09
CA LEU A 309 5.50 -17.42 14.99
C LEU A 309 4.15 -16.82 15.38
N PHE A 310 3.18 -16.90 14.47
CA PHE A 310 1.82 -16.45 14.70
C PHE A 310 0.84 -17.33 13.93
N LEU A 311 -0.24 -17.74 14.59
CA LEU A 311 -1.34 -18.50 14.02
C LEU A 311 -2.62 -17.65 14.04
N SER A 312 -3.13 -17.31 12.86
CA SER A 312 -4.33 -16.48 12.73
C SER A 312 -5.56 -17.20 13.26
N GLN A 313 -6.59 -16.44 13.64
CA GLN A 313 -7.86 -17.06 14.03
C GLN A 313 -8.58 -17.66 12.83
N SER A 314 -8.45 -17.03 11.65
CA SER A 314 -9.01 -17.52 10.39
C SER A 314 -8.50 -18.90 10.02
N THR A 315 -7.22 -19.22 10.25
CA THR A 315 -6.67 -20.56 10.00
C THR A 315 -7.25 -21.61 10.95
N VAL A 316 -7.40 -21.26 12.23
CA VAL A 316 -8.02 -22.16 13.23
C VAL A 316 -9.47 -22.45 12.86
N ASP A 317 -10.25 -21.42 12.54
CA ASP A 317 -11.65 -21.56 12.16
C ASP A 317 -11.80 -22.38 10.87
N ALA A 318 -10.92 -22.16 9.89
CA ALA A 318 -10.88 -22.91 8.64
C ALA A 318 -10.42 -24.37 8.80
N SER A 319 -9.79 -24.72 9.93
CA SER A 319 -9.30 -26.09 10.18
C SER A 319 -10.41 -27.11 10.47
N GLN A 320 -11.68 -26.66 10.58
CA GLN A 320 -12.85 -27.52 10.82
C GLN A 320 -12.70 -28.42 12.06
N GLY A 321 -12.06 -27.90 13.12
CA GLY A 321 -11.84 -28.63 14.37
C GLY A 321 -10.66 -29.59 14.35
N ARG A 322 -9.85 -29.58 13.28
CA ARG A 322 -8.58 -30.32 13.24
C ARG A 322 -7.53 -29.71 14.17
N LEU A 323 -7.48 -28.37 14.24
CA LEU A 323 -6.62 -27.65 15.16
C LEU A 323 -7.40 -27.28 16.43
N ASP A 324 -6.74 -27.41 17.56
CA ASP A 324 -7.25 -26.92 18.82
C ASP A 324 -7.10 -25.38 18.94
N VAL A 325 -7.52 -24.84 20.08
CA VAL A 325 -7.48 -23.38 20.33
C VAL A 325 -6.06 -22.80 20.43
N PHE A 326 -5.05 -23.64 20.65
CA PHE A 326 -3.65 -23.29 20.76
C PHE A 326 -2.87 -23.50 19.45
N GLY A 327 -3.46 -24.21 18.49
CA GLY A 327 -2.88 -24.49 17.18
C GLY A 327 -2.20 -25.85 17.08
N ASP A 328 -2.50 -26.76 18.01
CA ASP A 328 -2.08 -28.15 17.96
C ASP A 328 -3.06 -28.99 17.13
N ALA A 329 -2.55 -29.93 16.34
CA ALA A 329 -3.37 -30.77 15.49
C ALA A 329 -3.76 -32.06 16.22
N HIS A 330 -5.04 -32.41 16.24
CA HIS A 330 -5.52 -33.61 16.92
C HIS A 330 -5.08 -34.93 16.25
N ASP A 331 -4.63 -34.86 15.01
CA ASP A 331 -4.32 -36.02 14.16
C ASP A 331 -2.83 -36.20 13.86
N GLU A 332 -1.95 -35.39 14.46
CA GLU A 332 -0.50 -35.48 14.28
C GLU A 332 0.22 -35.50 15.63
N ASP A 333 1.22 -36.37 15.77
CA ASP A 333 2.06 -36.39 16.96
C ASP A 333 2.99 -35.16 16.98
N VAL A 334 3.07 -34.50 18.15
CA VAL A 334 3.99 -33.39 18.39
C VAL A 334 5.33 -33.87 18.94
N ASP A 335 6.42 -33.22 18.50
CA ASP A 335 7.74 -33.41 19.11
C ASP A 335 8.03 -32.37 20.21
N ALA A 336 9.18 -32.49 20.88
CA ALA A 336 9.54 -31.58 21.96
C ALA A 336 9.66 -30.11 21.51
N GLU A 337 10.07 -29.85 20.27
CA GLU A 337 10.17 -28.49 19.72
C GLU A 337 8.78 -27.91 19.46
N ASP A 338 7.86 -28.74 18.95
CA ASP A 338 6.47 -28.36 18.74
C ASP A 338 5.77 -28.02 20.07
N VAL A 339 5.99 -28.81 21.13
CA VAL A 339 5.45 -28.54 22.47
C VAL A 339 5.98 -27.22 23.02
N LEU A 340 7.30 -26.96 22.91
CA LEU A 340 7.89 -25.70 23.35
C LEU A 340 7.32 -24.50 22.59
N ALA A 341 7.14 -24.63 21.27
CA ALA A 341 6.55 -23.58 20.45
C ALA A 341 5.08 -23.28 20.82
N LEU A 342 4.29 -24.32 21.14
CA LEU A 342 2.91 -24.15 21.63
C LEU A 342 2.89 -23.39 22.96
N LEU A 343 3.77 -23.74 23.90
CA LEU A 343 3.86 -23.11 25.21
C LEU A 343 4.31 -21.64 25.15
N GLU A 344 5.22 -21.30 24.22
CA GLU A 344 5.67 -19.92 23.98
C GLU A 344 4.67 -19.08 23.15
N SER A 345 3.56 -19.68 22.68
CA SER A 345 2.65 -19.00 21.76
C SER A 345 1.84 -17.87 22.42
N ASP A 346 1.50 -16.86 21.61
CA ASP A 346 0.61 -15.77 22.01
C ASP A 346 -0.77 -16.25 22.49
N ARG A 347 -1.20 -17.44 22.05
CA ARG A 347 -2.49 -18.04 22.41
C ARG A 347 -2.46 -18.54 23.86
N VAL A 348 -1.39 -19.24 24.24
CA VAL A 348 -1.16 -19.69 25.62
C VAL A 348 -0.96 -18.48 26.54
N ALA A 349 -0.16 -17.49 26.14
CA ALA A 349 0.04 -16.27 26.92
C ALA A 349 -1.29 -15.52 27.18
N ARG A 350 -2.14 -15.38 26.16
CA ARG A 350 -3.47 -14.75 26.30
C ARG A 350 -4.41 -15.57 27.18
N ALA A 351 -4.42 -16.88 27.04
CA ALA A 351 -5.25 -17.75 27.88
C ALA A 351 -4.82 -17.68 29.36
N ALA A 352 -3.51 -17.67 29.62
CA ALA A 352 -2.97 -17.51 30.97
C ALA A 352 -3.34 -16.16 31.59
N ALA A 353 -3.20 -15.05 30.84
CA ALA A 353 -3.61 -13.72 31.28
C ALA A 353 -5.12 -13.64 31.57
N ALA A 354 -5.96 -14.20 30.71
CA ALA A 354 -7.40 -14.24 30.91
C ALA A 354 -7.80 -15.08 32.13
N ALA A 355 -7.08 -16.18 32.41
CA ALA A 355 -7.30 -17.00 33.59
C ALA A 355 -6.88 -16.27 34.89
N ALA A 356 -5.79 -15.50 34.86
CA ALA A 356 -5.35 -14.68 35.98
C ALA A 356 -6.37 -13.58 36.32
N ALA A 357 -6.86 -12.86 35.31
CA ALA A 357 -7.84 -11.79 35.48
C ALA A 357 -9.22 -12.25 35.99
N ARG A 358 -9.53 -13.56 35.94
CA ARG A 358 -10.75 -14.15 36.51
C ARG A 358 -10.59 -14.55 37.98
N ARG A 359 -9.36 -14.57 38.50
CA ARG A 359 -9.04 -14.94 39.88
C ARG A 359 -8.91 -13.72 40.81
N GLU A 360 -8.74 -12.54 40.22
CA GLU A 360 -8.91 -11.23 40.86
C GLU A 360 -10.38 -10.82 40.84
#